data_AF-A0A7Y2JDI9-F1
#
_entry.id   AF-A0A7Y2JDI9-F1
#
_cell.length_a   1.000
_cell.length_b   1.000
_cell.length_c   1.000
_cell.angle_alpha   90.00
_cell.angle_beta   90.00
_cell.angle_gamma   90.00
#
_symmetry.space_group_name_H-M   'P 1'
#
loop_
_entity.id
_entity.type
_entity.pdbx_description
1 polymer ?
#
loop_
_entity_poly.entity_id
_entity_poly.type
_entity_poly.pdbx_seq_one_letter_code
_entity_poly.pdbx_strand_id
1 'polypeptide(L)'
;MKTHHWAGVTLSMKNLFGVMPGIYYGWPKNILHWEGIDPCIFDINATVKPHFAIVDGIVGMEGDGPIMGNPRHAGVIVMGRNMAAVDATSARIMGIDPYKVAHLVAASGRLGTIRESDIIQRGEKVASVRTDFGLVDKIHAQRGLRLQ
;
A
#
# COMPACT_ATOMS: atom_id res chain seq x y z
N MET A 1 2.39 7.74 -0.30
CA MET A 1 1.61 6.98 -1.30
C MET A 1 2.51 6.66 -2.48
N LYS A 2 2.83 5.40 -2.79
CA LYS A 2 3.73 5.10 -3.93
C LYS A 2 3.49 3.74 -4.59
N THR A 3 3.81 3.61 -5.88
CA THR A 3 3.98 2.31 -6.54
C THR A 3 5.27 1.64 -6.08
N HIS A 4 5.37 0.32 -6.25
CA HIS A 4 6.51 -0.46 -5.78
C HIS A 4 6.83 -1.63 -6.71
N HIS A 5 8.12 -1.83 -6.98
CA HIS A 5 8.61 -2.86 -7.89
C HIS A 5 8.21 -4.30 -7.46
N TRP A 6 8.28 -4.59 -6.16
CA TRP A 6 8.05 -5.96 -5.65
C TRP A 6 6.68 -6.20 -5.02
N ALA A 7 5.97 -5.14 -4.59
CA ALA A 7 4.73 -5.27 -3.79
C ALA A 7 3.52 -4.60 -4.45
N GLY A 8 3.70 -4.02 -5.63
CA GLY A 8 2.70 -3.21 -6.33
C GLY A 8 2.57 -1.81 -5.76
N VAL A 9 2.37 -1.69 -4.45
CA VAL A 9 2.24 -0.41 -3.74
C VAL A 9 3.08 -0.37 -2.46
N THR A 10 3.40 0.83 -1.98
CA THR A 10 3.86 1.05 -0.60
C THR A 10 3.02 2.14 0.04
N LEU A 11 2.30 1.72 1.06
CA LEU A 11 1.35 2.51 1.84
C LEU A 11 1.62 2.23 3.33
N SER A 12 0.61 2.31 4.20
CA SER A 12 0.81 2.20 5.65
C SER A 12 1.25 0.81 6.10
N MET A 13 0.68 -0.26 5.54
CA MET A 13 1.01 -1.64 5.94
C MET A 13 2.46 -1.98 5.63
N LYS A 14 2.93 -1.66 4.42
CA LYS A 14 4.31 -1.88 4.01
C LYS A 14 5.29 -0.95 4.71
N ASN A 15 4.85 0.23 5.16
CA ASN A 15 5.69 1.14 5.95
C ASN A 15 6.19 0.51 7.26
N LEU A 16 5.46 -0.46 7.83
CA LEU A 16 5.90 -1.18 9.02
C LEU A 16 7.16 -2.03 8.81
N PHE A 17 7.61 -2.28 7.58
CA PHE A 17 8.96 -2.82 7.38
C PHE A 17 10.01 -1.98 8.12
N GLY A 18 9.78 -0.66 8.26
CA GLY A 18 10.63 0.25 9.01
C GLY A 18 10.83 -0.13 10.48
N VAL A 19 9.84 -0.73 11.14
CA VAL A 19 9.91 -1.03 12.58
C VAL A 19 10.70 -2.31 12.89
N MET A 20 10.97 -3.16 11.89
CA MET A 20 11.70 -4.40 12.11
C MET A 20 13.17 -4.13 12.47
N PRO A 21 13.72 -4.73 13.54
CA PRO A 21 15.05 -4.42 14.03
C PRO A 21 16.16 -4.91 13.09
N GLY A 22 17.01 -4.00 12.65
CA GLY A 22 18.10 -4.30 11.71
C GLY A 22 19.16 -5.28 12.25
N ILE A 23 19.32 -5.37 13.58
CA ILE A 23 20.22 -6.33 14.22
C ILE A 23 19.80 -7.80 13.99
N TYR A 24 18.50 -8.05 13.79
CA TYR A 24 17.99 -9.40 13.54
C TYR A 24 17.78 -9.68 12.05
N TYR A 25 17.28 -8.70 11.29
CA TYR A 25 16.87 -8.90 9.89
C TYR A 25 17.85 -8.31 8.87
N GLY A 26 18.96 -7.73 9.33
CA GLY A 26 19.95 -7.06 8.52
C GLY A 26 19.49 -5.71 7.95
N TRP A 27 20.40 -5.00 7.31
CA TRP A 27 20.12 -3.79 6.53
C TRP A 27 20.48 -4.06 5.06
N PRO A 28 19.62 -3.74 4.07
CA PRO A 28 18.35 -3.02 4.15
C PRO A 28 17.12 -3.95 4.35
N LYS A 29 17.25 -5.02 5.16
CA LYS A 29 16.20 -6.02 5.43
C LYS A 29 15.87 -6.90 4.22
N ASN A 30 16.91 -7.27 3.45
CA ASN A 30 16.80 -8.14 2.27
C ASN A 30 16.17 -9.49 2.60
N ILE A 31 16.40 -10.01 3.82
CA ILE A 31 15.84 -11.30 4.23
C ILE A 31 14.30 -11.31 4.14
N LEU A 32 13.65 -10.22 4.55
CA LEU A 32 12.19 -10.08 4.48
C LEU A 32 11.68 -9.96 3.03
N HIS A 33 12.54 -9.54 2.09
CA HIS A 33 12.20 -9.50 0.68
C HIS A 33 12.35 -10.88 0.04
N TRP A 34 13.36 -11.66 0.45
CA TRP A 34 13.62 -13.00 -0.05
C TRP A 34 12.60 -14.03 0.45
N GLU A 35 12.15 -13.91 1.70
CA GLU A 35 11.11 -14.78 2.28
C GLU A 35 9.69 -14.49 1.75
N GLY A 36 9.54 -13.48 0.89
CA GLY A 36 8.27 -13.08 0.32
C GLY A 36 7.74 -11.80 0.94
N ILE A 37 7.73 -10.73 0.14
CA ILE A 37 7.40 -9.39 0.61
C ILE A 37 5.95 -9.28 1.11
N ASP A 38 4.97 -9.83 0.40
CA ASP A 38 3.55 -9.73 0.78
C ASP A 38 3.19 -10.50 2.06
N PRO A 39 3.60 -11.77 2.24
CA PRO A 39 3.45 -12.46 3.52
C PRO A 39 4.11 -11.72 4.68
N CYS A 40 5.33 -11.21 4.48
CA CYS A 40 6.01 -10.43 5.51
C CYS A 40 5.25 -9.13 5.86
N ILE A 41 4.69 -8.43 4.88
CA ILE A 41 3.83 -7.25 5.14
C ILE A 41 2.65 -7.65 6.02
N PHE A 42 1.96 -8.74 5.67
CA PHE A 42 0.83 -9.23 6.45
C PHE A 42 1.23 -9.59 7.90
N ASP A 43 2.28 -10.40 8.08
CA ASP A 43 2.69 -10.90 9.40
C ASP A 43 3.19 -9.78 10.32
N ILE A 44 3.92 -8.81 9.78
CA ILE A 44 4.36 -7.64 10.56
C ILE A 44 3.13 -6.85 11.05
N ASN A 45 2.12 -6.64 10.20
CA ASN A 45 0.90 -5.95 10.60
C ASN A 45 0.11 -6.73 11.65
N ALA A 46 0.02 -8.06 11.50
CA ALA A 46 -0.64 -8.94 12.47
C ALA A 46 0.06 -8.96 13.84
N THR A 47 1.39 -8.79 13.84
CA THR A 47 2.22 -8.81 15.04
C THR A 47 2.26 -7.46 15.75
N VAL A 48 2.55 -6.38 15.00
CA VAL A 48 2.73 -5.03 15.57
C VAL A 48 1.39 -4.42 15.98
N LYS A 49 0.30 -4.74 15.28
CA LYS A 49 -1.07 -4.24 15.55
C LYS A 49 -1.14 -2.72 15.78
N PRO A 50 -0.67 -1.91 14.81
CA PRO A 50 -0.69 -0.45 14.95
C PRO A 50 -2.12 0.09 15.06
N HIS A 51 -2.26 1.17 15.84
CA HIS A 51 -3.56 1.75 16.20
C HIS A 51 -4.09 2.76 15.18
N PHE A 52 -3.21 3.37 14.39
CA PHE A 52 -3.57 4.45 13.46
C PHE A 52 -2.61 4.52 12.28
N ALA A 53 -3.14 4.71 11.09
CA ALA A 53 -2.42 4.88 9.85
C ALA A 53 -2.61 6.31 9.32
N ILE A 54 -1.54 6.89 8.79
CA ILE A 54 -1.56 8.12 8.00
C ILE A 54 -0.75 7.86 6.74
N VAL A 55 -1.38 8.01 5.58
CA VAL A 55 -0.74 7.96 4.27
C VAL A 55 -0.74 9.36 3.70
N ASP A 56 0.45 9.95 3.65
CA ASP A 56 0.68 11.18 2.89
C ASP A 56 0.74 10.85 1.39
N GLY A 57 -0.15 11.48 0.62
CA GLY A 57 -0.20 11.43 -0.83
C GLY A 57 -0.23 12.81 -1.46
N ILE A 58 0.22 13.87 -0.78
CA ILE A 58 0.31 15.21 -1.39
C ILE A 58 1.14 15.12 -2.67
N VAL A 59 2.36 14.61 -2.54
CA VAL A 59 3.19 14.13 -3.65
C VAL A 59 3.51 12.66 -3.41
N GLY A 60 2.92 11.79 -4.22
CA GLY A 60 3.27 10.38 -4.28
C GLY A 60 4.39 10.09 -5.28
N MET A 61 4.67 8.80 -5.47
CA MET A 61 5.61 8.31 -6.47
C MET A 61 4.97 7.22 -7.33
N GLU A 62 5.08 7.35 -8.65
CA GLU A 62 4.56 6.41 -9.64
C GLU A 62 5.67 5.78 -10.49
N GLY A 63 5.34 4.75 -11.28
CA GLY A 63 6.32 4.06 -12.12
C GLY A 63 7.20 3.08 -11.33
N ASP A 64 8.51 3.09 -11.60
CA ASP A 64 9.48 2.14 -11.03
C ASP A 64 9.97 2.55 -9.63
N GLY A 65 9.02 2.74 -8.71
CA GLY A 65 9.32 2.92 -7.29
C GLY A 65 9.93 1.66 -6.67
N PRO A 66 10.69 1.75 -5.57
CA PRO A 66 10.74 2.90 -4.66
C PRO A 66 11.88 3.90 -4.92
N ILE A 67 12.75 3.66 -5.91
CA ILE A 67 13.95 4.48 -6.15
C ILE A 67 13.85 5.24 -7.48
N MET A 68 13.40 4.58 -8.55
CA MET A 68 13.43 5.11 -9.93
C MET A 68 12.05 5.62 -10.41
N GLY A 69 11.16 5.94 -9.47
CA GLY A 69 9.82 6.44 -9.78
C GLY A 69 9.79 7.95 -10.04
N ASN A 70 8.68 8.42 -10.63
CA ASN A 70 8.43 9.84 -10.87
C ASN A 70 7.50 10.42 -9.80
N PRO A 71 7.66 11.70 -9.41
CA PRO A 71 6.73 12.35 -8.50
C PRO A 71 5.34 12.45 -9.15
N ARG A 72 4.29 12.16 -8.37
CA ARG A 72 2.90 12.28 -8.80
C ARG A 72 2.09 13.05 -7.77
N HIS A 73 1.59 14.22 -8.14
CA HIS A 73 0.77 15.03 -7.24
C HIS A 73 -0.64 14.43 -7.13
N ALA A 74 -0.98 13.83 -5.98
CA ALA A 74 -2.33 13.32 -5.71
C ALA A 74 -3.12 14.25 -4.76
N GLY A 75 -2.44 15.08 -3.97
CA GLY A 75 -3.09 16.14 -3.18
C GLY A 75 -3.94 15.65 -2.02
N VAL A 76 -3.68 14.45 -1.48
CA VAL A 76 -4.52 13.82 -0.45
C VAL A 76 -3.74 13.37 0.77
N ILE A 77 -4.42 13.32 1.91
CA ILE A 77 -4.00 12.58 3.10
C ILE A 77 -5.11 11.56 3.40
N VAL A 78 -4.74 10.29 3.52
CA VAL A 78 -5.66 9.20 3.88
C VAL A 78 -5.27 8.70 5.26
N MET A 79 -6.21 8.67 6.20
CA MET A 79 -5.92 8.27 7.57
C MET A 79 -7.08 7.53 8.23
N GLY A 80 -6.77 6.69 9.20
CA GLY A 80 -7.77 5.89 9.89
C GLY A 80 -7.17 4.85 10.84
N ARG A 81 -8.06 4.16 11.56
CA ARG A 81 -7.69 3.15 12.55
C ARG A 81 -7.54 1.73 11.99
N ASN A 82 -7.92 1.51 10.74
CA ASN A 82 -7.79 0.22 10.08
C ASN A 82 -6.83 0.33 8.89
N MET A 83 -5.65 -0.29 9.01
CA MET A 83 -4.57 -0.18 8.03
C MET A 83 -4.99 -0.73 6.67
N ALA A 84 -5.69 -1.88 6.64
CA ALA A 84 -6.16 -2.50 5.40
C ALA A 84 -7.18 -1.60 4.68
N ALA A 85 -8.10 -0.97 5.42
CA ALA A 85 -9.06 -0.02 4.85
C ALA A 85 -8.35 1.23 4.31
N VAL A 86 -7.40 1.80 5.07
CA VAL A 86 -6.64 2.99 4.65
C VAL A 86 -5.82 2.70 3.39
N ASP A 87 -5.16 1.55 3.33
CA ASP A 87 -4.35 1.18 2.17
C ASP A 87 -5.23 0.81 0.98
N ALA A 88 -6.37 0.14 1.18
CA ALA A 88 -7.31 -0.16 0.11
C ALA A 88 -7.94 1.12 -0.47
N THR A 89 -8.34 2.08 0.36
CA THR A 89 -8.81 3.40 -0.11
C THR A 89 -7.71 4.15 -0.84
N SER A 90 -6.48 4.13 -0.33
CA SER A 90 -5.33 4.73 -1.00
C SER A 90 -5.04 4.09 -2.36
N ALA A 91 -5.12 2.75 -2.46
CA ALA A 91 -4.98 2.04 -3.72
C ALA A 91 -6.04 2.46 -4.74
N ARG A 92 -7.32 2.56 -4.33
CA ARG A 92 -8.38 3.07 -5.22
C ARG A 92 -8.12 4.49 -5.70
N ILE A 93 -7.64 5.38 -4.82
CA ILE A 93 -7.26 6.74 -5.20
C ILE A 93 -6.15 6.72 -6.26
N MET A 94 -5.17 5.83 -6.14
CA MET A 94 -4.10 5.63 -7.13
C MET A 94 -4.59 4.98 -8.45
N GLY A 95 -5.87 4.63 -8.57
CA GLY A 95 -6.43 3.87 -9.68
C GLY A 95 -5.98 2.41 -9.69
N ILE A 96 -5.68 1.84 -8.52
CA ILE A 96 -5.23 0.46 -8.34
C ILE A 96 -6.32 -0.34 -7.64
N ASP A 97 -6.60 -1.55 -8.15
CA ASP A 97 -7.56 -2.46 -7.58
C ASP A 97 -6.98 -3.11 -6.30
N PRO A 98 -7.54 -2.83 -5.10
CA PRO A 98 -7.03 -3.41 -3.86
C PRO A 98 -7.16 -4.94 -3.82
N TYR A 99 -8.05 -5.54 -4.62
CA TYR A 99 -8.19 -7.00 -4.72
C TYR A 99 -7.11 -7.66 -5.57
N LYS A 100 -6.21 -6.89 -6.17
CA LYS A 100 -5.05 -7.39 -6.92
C LYS A 100 -3.72 -7.14 -6.21
N VAL A 101 -3.75 -6.49 -5.04
CA VAL A 101 -2.57 -6.28 -4.19
C VAL A 101 -2.52 -7.41 -3.15
N ALA A 102 -1.54 -8.31 -3.27
CA ALA A 102 -1.53 -9.58 -2.55
C ALA A 102 -1.62 -9.44 -1.02
N HIS A 103 -0.84 -8.54 -0.39
CA HIS A 103 -0.93 -8.31 1.06
C HIS A 103 -2.28 -7.70 1.50
N LEU A 104 -2.96 -6.92 0.66
CA LEU A 104 -4.31 -6.40 0.97
C LEU A 104 -5.36 -7.51 0.89
N VAL A 105 -5.26 -8.38 -0.11
CA VAL A 105 -6.10 -9.58 -0.22
C VAL A 105 -5.91 -10.48 1.01
N ALA A 106 -4.67 -10.72 1.42
CA ALA A 106 -4.36 -11.50 2.62
C ALA A 106 -4.91 -10.86 3.90
N ALA A 107 -4.93 -9.53 3.98
CA ALA A 107 -5.46 -8.78 5.13
C ALA A 107 -7.00 -8.75 5.20
N SER A 108 -7.67 -8.86 4.05
CA SER A 108 -9.12 -8.81 3.93
C SER A 108 -9.81 -9.85 4.81
N GLY A 109 -10.69 -9.40 5.70
CA GLY A 109 -11.44 -10.25 6.64
C GLY A 109 -10.61 -10.81 7.79
N ARG A 110 -9.30 -10.53 7.85
CA ARG A 110 -8.38 -11.01 8.90
C ARG A 110 -7.82 -9.88 9.76
N LEU A 111 -7.28 -8.85 9.12
CA LEU A 111 -6.73 -7.65 9.78
C LEU A 111 -7.60 -6.41 9.55
N GLY A 112 -8.51 -6.47 8.58
CA GLY A 112 -9.45 -5.39 8.29
C GLY A 112 -10.27 -5.65 7.04
N THR A 113 -11.17 -4.73 6.72
CA THR A 113 -11.90 -4.76 5.46
C THR A 113 -11.14 -3.98 4.39
N ILE A 114 -11.16 -4.51 3.16
CA ILE A 114 -10.71 -3.78 1.97
C ILE A 114 -11.88 -3.42 1.06
N ARG A 115 -13.10 -3.88 1.36
CA ARG A 115 -14.31 -3.66 0.56
C ARG A 115 -14.83 -2.25 0.80
N GLU A 116 -15.05 -1.50 -0.27
CA GLU A 116 -15.43 -0.08 -0.19
C GLU A 116 -16.73 0.14 0.59
N SER A 117 -17.75 -0.68 0.36
CA SER A 117 -19.05 -0.59 1.05
C SER A 117 -18.96 -0.75 2.57
N ASP A 118 -17.90 -1.39 3.06
CA ASP A 118 -17.70 -1.67 4.48
C ASP A 118 -16.81 -0.60 5.15
N ILE A 119 -16.33 0.38 4.38
CA ILE A 119 -15.47 1.45 4.84
C ILE A 119 -16.30 2.73 4.97
N ILE A 120 -16.49 3.20 6.20
CA ILE A 120 -17.10 4.51 6.45
C ILE A 120 -16.08 5.59 6.14
N GLN A 121 -16.14 6.13 4.92
CA GLN A 121 -15.30 7.23 4.48
C GLN A 121 -15.87 8.58 4.94
N ARG A 122 -15.03 9.37 5.61
CA ARG A 122 -15.31 10.77 5.95
C ARG A 122 -14.39 11.66 5.12
N GLY A 123 -14.93 12.74 4.57
CA GLY A 123 -14.21 13.65 3.67
C GLY A 123 -14.58 13.42 2.20
N GLU A 124 -13.63 13.72 1.32
CA GLU A 124 -13.80 13.61 -0.13
C GLU A 124 -14.13 12.18 -0.58
N LYS A 125 -14.89 12.05 -1.67
CA LYS A 125 -15.15 10.76 -2.30
C LYS A 125 -13.89 10.29 -3.01
N VAL A 126 -13.62 8.98 -3.02
CA VAL A 126 -12.47 8.42 -3.78
C VAL A 126 -12.48 8.90 -5.24
N ALA A 127 -13.66 8.91 -5.87
CA ALA A 127 -13.80 9.36 -7.25
C ALA A 127 -13.45 10.85 -7.46
N SER A 128 -13.66 11.75 -6.48
CA SER A 128 -13.34 13.17 -6.64
C SER A 128 -11.85 13.47 -6.56
N VAL A 129 -11.07 12.57 -5.94
CA VAL A 129 -9.62 12.73 -5.75
C VAL A 129 -8.80 11.65 -6.46
N ARG A 130 -9.45 10.78 -7.24
CA ARG A 130 -8.79 9.70 -7.98
C ARG A 130 -7.74 10.29 -8.90
N THR A 131 -6.52 9.81 -8.74
CA THR A 131 -5.35 10.19 -9.52
C THR A 131 -4.71 8.90 -9.99
N ASP A 132 -4.83 8.56 -11.26
CA ASP A 132 -4.30 7.28 -11.77
C ASP A 132 -2.77 7.33 -11.86
N PHE A 133 -2.11 6.58 -10.97
CA PHE A 133 -0.65 6.49 -10.95
C PHE A 133 -0.16 5.68 -12.16
N GLY A 134 0.94 6.10 -12.76
CA GLY A 134 1.66 5.35 -13.78
C GLY A 134 2.07 3.96 -13.27
N LEU A 135 1.62 2.92 -13.99
CA LEU A 135 2.00 1.53 -13.77
C LEU A 135 2.87 1.05 -14.92
N VAL A 136 3.83 0.18 -14.64
CA VAL A 136 4.78 -0.33 -15.63
C VAL A 136 4.58 -1.82 -15.82
N ASP A 137 4.04 -2.25 -16.96
CA ASP A 137 3.64 -3.65 -17.20
C ASP A 137 4.80 -4.67 -17.16
N LYS A 138 6.04 -4.18 -17.38
CA LYS A 138 7.27 -4.99 -17.25
C LYS A 138 7.57 -5.35 -15.79
N ILE A 139 7.07 -4.57 -14.83
CA ILE A 139 7.21 -4.84 -13.40
C ILE A 139 6.10 -5.81 -13.00
N HIS A 140 6.51 -7.02 -12.61
CA HIS A 140 5.58 -8.12 -12.30
C HIS A 140 4.51 -7.71 -11.28
N ALA A 141 4.90 -7.05 -10.18
CA ALA A 141 3.99 -6.68 -9.11
C ALA A 141 3.01 -5.54 -9.49
N GLN A 142 3.21 -4.86 -10.62
CA GLN A 142 2.31 -3.80 -11.12
C GLN A 142 1.37 -4.28 -12.22
N ARG A 143 1.64 -5.45 -12.80
CA ARG A 143 0.89 -5.96 -13.95
C ARG A 143 -0.56 -6.23 -13.58
N GLY A 144 -1.47 -5.68 -14.38
CA GLY A 144 -2.91 -5.93 -14.23
C GLY A 144 -3.56 -5.27 -13.01
N LEU A 145 -2.82 -4.46 -12.24
CA LEU A 145 -3.33 -3.79 -11.03
C LEU A 145 -4.39 -2.72 -11.28
N ARG A 146 -4.55 -2.23 -12.51
CA ARG A 146 -5.48 -1.12 -12.81
C ARG A 146 -6.90 -1.44 -12.34
N LEU A 147 -7.48 -0.49 -11.61
CA LEU A 147 -8.90 -0.46 -11.25
C LEU A 147 -9.71 -0.01 -12.47
N GLN A 148 -10.59 -0.90 -12.93
CA GLN A 148 -11.53 -0.65 -14.03
C GLN A 148 -12.69 0.23 -13.57
#